data_AF-A0AAD7I0S0-F1
#
_entry.id   AF-A0AAD7I0S0-F1
#
_cell.length_a   1.000
_cell.length_b   1.000
_cell.length_c   1.000
_cell.angle_alpha   90.00
_cell.angle_beta   90.00
_cell.angle_gamma   90.00
#
_symmetry.space_group_name_H-M   'P 1'
#
loop_
_entity.id
_entity.type
_entity.pdbx_description
1 polymer ?
#
loop_
_entity_poly.entity_id
_entity_poly.type
_entity_poly.pdbx_seq_one_letter_code
_entity_poly.pdbx_strand_id
1 'polypeptide(L)'
;YAMSPMYEIRMEYLRDTENETSVFQRVTAFSSKKALEPRDIIDRGKNVKVPNLNPRFSLEPLFSMRVDRTVHEMQGILKRAASLIPGRSSCFTIDPYDTLMNVLRGAGDLDEMNVAWLGIAKRLELAHKYLDKYEAYFKINDEDKRPTSLVSTDPGIYDNF
;
A
#
# COMPACT_ATOMS: atom_id res chain seq x y z
N TYR A 1 14.74 -15.06 8.13
CA TYR A 1 13.82 -14.40 7.18
C TYR A 1 12.58 -15.24 6.82
N ALA A 2 12.69 -16.45 6.25
CA ALA A 2 11.56 -17.23 5.70
C ALA A 2 10.47 -17.71 6.70
N MET A 3 10.60 -17.38 7.99
CA MET A 3 9.63 -17.65 9.06
C MET A 3 9.42 -16.39 9.93
N SER A 4 9.74 -15.22 9.38
CA SER A 4 9.62 -13.95 10.10
C SER A 4 8.24 -13.32 9.89
N PRO A 5 7.76 -12.49 10.83
CA PRO A 5 6.53 -11.71 10.63
C PRO A 5 6.56 -10.84 9.36
N MET A 6 7.74 -10.36 8.94
CA MET A 6 7.88 -9.61 7.69
C MET A 6 7.60 -10.49 6.45
N TYR A 7 8.04 -11.74 6.47
CA TYR A 7 7.77 -12.69 5.40
C TYR A 7 6.27 -13.02 5.31
N GLU A 8 5.59 -13.19 6.45
CA GLU A 8 4.13 -13.40 6.48
C GLU A 8 3.37 -12.22 5.87
N ILE A 9 3.74 -10.98 6.22
CA ILE A 9 3.15 -9.77 5.63
C ILE A 9 3.40 -9.73 4.12
N ARG A 10 4.60 -10.09 3.66
CA ARG A 10 4.93 -10.14 2.23
C ARG A 10 4.07 -11.16 1.50
N MET A 11 3.86 -12.34 2.10
CA MET A 11 3.02 -13.37 1.53
C MET A 11 1.55 -12.95 1.48
N GLU A 12 1.02 -12.33 2.53
CA GLU A 12 -0.35 -11.77 2.53
C GLU A 12 -0.52 -10.75 1.38
N TYR A 13 0.44 -9.85 1.24
CA TYR A 13 0.42 -8.81 0.22
C TYR A 13 0.41 -9.36 -1.23
N LEU A 14 1.08 -10.49 -1.46
CA LEU A 14 1.18 -11.16 -2.76
C LEU A 14 0.09 -12.22 -3.00
N ARG A 15 -0.68 -12.60 -1.98
CA ARG A 15 -1.60 -13.74 -2.05
C ARG A 15 -2.92 -13.35 -2.70
N ASP A 16 -3.28 -14.10 -3.74
CA ASP A 16 -4.64 -14.11 -4.28
C ASP A 16 -5.53 -15.01 -3.42
N THR A 17 -6.81 -14.68 -3.33
CA THR A 17 -7.84 -15.52 -2.69
C THR A 17 -8.80 -16.04 -3.76
N GLU A 18 -9.64 -17.02 -3.41
CA GLU A 18 -10.61 -17.60 -4.36
C GLU A 18 -11.52 -16.55 -5.03
N ASN A 19 -11.83 -15.46 -4.32
CA ASN A 19 -12.79 -14.45 -4.77
C ASN A 19 -12.15 -13.10 -5.11
N GLU A 20 -10.86 -12.91 -4.81
CA GLU A 20 -10.23 -11.60 -4.89
C GLU A 20 -8.76 -11.67 -5.27
N THR A 21 -8.37 -10.74 -6.14
CA THR A 21 -6.98 -10.50 -6.50
C THR A 21 -6.22 -9.88 -5.33
N SER A 22 -4.94 -10.24 -5.25
CA SER A 22 -4.00 -9.77 -4.24
C SER A 22 -3.95 -8.25 -4.19
N VAL A 23 -3.58 -7.74 -3.02
CA VAL A 23 -3.33 -6.30 -2.83
C VAL A 23 -2.24 -5.85 -3.80
N PHE A 24 -1.18 -6.65 -4.01
CA PHE A 24 -0.15 -6.38 -5.02
C PHE A 24 -0.74 -6.11 -6.41
N GLN A 25 -1.59 -7.00 -6.93
CA GLN A 25 -2.17 -6.85 -8.26
C GLN A 25 -3.08 -5.63 -8.36
N ARG A 26 -3.92 -5.38 -7.35
CA ARG A 26 -4.82 -4.21 -7.34
C ARG A 26 -4.07 -2.89 -7.27
N VAL A 27 -3.07 -2.78 -6.41
CA VAL A 27 -2.22 -1.58 -6.30
C VAL A 27 -1.46 -1.36 -7.62
N THR A 28 -0.97 -2.43 -8.28
CA THR A 28 -0.32 -2.36 -9.60
C THR A 28 -1.30 -1.87 -10.67
N ALA A 29 -2.52 -2.40 -10.70
CA ALA A 29 -3.55 -2.00 -11.66
C ALA A 29 -3.95 -0.52 -11.47
N PHE A 30 -4.15 -0.06 -10.24
CA PHE A 30 -4.54 1.33 -9.99
C PHE A 30 -3.39 2.32 -10.21
N SER A 31 -2.16 1.98 -9.83
CA SER A 31 -1.00 2.85 -10.06
C SER A 31 -0.63 2.99 -11.54
N SER A 32 -0.94 1.99 -12.35
CA SER A 32 -0.73 2.03 -13.82
C SER A 32 -1.82 2.78 -14.57
N LYS A 33 -3.05 2.85 -14.04
CA LYS A 33 -4.16 3.58 -14.66
C LYS A 33 -3.98 5.10 -14.55
N LYS A 34 -3.44 5.72 -15.60
CA LYS A 34 -3.07 7.15 -15.65
C LYS A 34 -4.25 8.11 -15.82
N ALA A 35 -5.44 7.62 -16.14
CA ALA A 35 -6.63 8.44 -16.26
C ALA A 35 -7.88 7.63 -15.88
N LEU A 36 -8.85 8.33 -15.32
CA LEU A 36 -10.21 7.81 -15.19
C LEU A 36 -10.86 7.76 -16.57
N GLU A 37 -11.56 6.68 -16.85
CA GLU A 37 -12.36 6.54 -18.06
C GLU A 37 -13.80 6.98 -17.76
N PRO A 38 -14.61 7.31 -18.78
CA PRO A 38 -16.01 7.70 -18.58
C PRO A 38 -16.82 6.68 -17.76
N ARG A 39 -16.51 5.38 -17.88
CA ARG A 39 -17.18 4.32 -17.08
C ARG A 39 -16.83 4.32 -15.59
N ASP A 40 -15.73 4.97 -15.22
CA ASP A 40 -15.27 5.04 -13.83
C ASP A 40 -15.90 6.23 -13.09
N ILE A 41 -16.65 7.08 -13.79
CA ILE A 41 -17.15 8.36 -13.32
C ILE A 41 -18.67 8.40 -13.45
N ILE A 42 -19.33 8.94 -12.43
CA ILE A 42 -20.74 9.34 -12.47
C ILE A 42 -20.81 10.86 -12.52
N ASP A 43 -21.45 11.40 -13.56
CA ASP A 43 -21.92 12.79 -13.61
C ASP A 43 -23.36 12.84 -13.11
N ARG A 44 -23.57 13.42 -11.93
CA ARG A 44 -24.88 13.60 -11.30
C ARG A 44 -25.64 14.82 -11.84
N GLY A 45 -25.05 15.54 -12.79
CA GLY A 45 -25.57 16.76 -13.36
C GLY A 45 -25.44 17.96 -12.42
N LYS A 46 -25.78 19.14 -12.93
CA LYS A 46 -25.82 20.36 -12.12
C LYS A 46 -27.13 20.40 -11.35
N ASN A 47 -27.09 20.30 -10.03
CA ASN A 47 -28.28 20.52 -9.21
C ASN A 47 -28.54 22.02 -9.06
N VAL A 48 -29.38 22.58 -9.95
CA VAL A 48 -29.70 24.02 -9.98
C VAL A 48 -30.42 24.48 -8.70
N LYS A 49 -31.10 23.56 -8.00
CA LYS A 49 -31.86 23.89 -6.78
C LYS A 49 -30.97 23.99 -5.54
N VAL A 50 -29.87 23.24 -5.50
CA VAL A 50 -28.94 23.24 -4.35
C VAL A 50 -27.50 23.06 -4.85
N PRO A 51 -26.87 24.11 -5.39
CA PRO A 51 -25.59 24.03 -6.11
C PRO A 51 -24.43 23.45 -5.29
N ASN A 52 -24.50 23.57 -3.96
CA ASN A 52 -23.41 23.22 -3.04
C ASN A 52 -23.70 21.98 -2.18
N LEU A 53 -24.87 21.35 -2.29
CA LEU A 53 -25.20 20.20 -1.45
C LEU A 53 -24.82 18.85 -2.08
N ASN A 54 -24.72 18.79 -3.40
CA ASN A 54 -24.39 17.56 -4.12
C ASN A 54 -23.21 17.79 -5.06
N PRO A 55 -22.03 17.22 -4.77
CA PRO A 55 -20.91 17.25 -5.70
C PRO A 55 -21.34 16.57 -7.01
N ARG A 56 -20.96 17.18 -8.13
CA ARG A 56 -21.42 16.80 -9.47
C ARG A 56 -20.82 15.47 -9.91
N PHE A 57 -19.52 15.28 -9.67
CA PHE A 57 -18.79 14.11 -10.12
C PHE A 57 -18.45 13.20 -8.95
N SER A 58 -18.47 11.90 -9.17
CA SER A 58 -17.92 10.92 -8.24
C SER A 58 -17.43 9.70 -8.98
N LEU A 59 -16.64 8.87 -8.32
CA LEU A 59 -16.36 7.54 -8.85
C LEU A 59 -17.65 6.72 -8.94
N GLU A 60 -17.68 5.80 -9.90
CA GLU A 60 -18.66 4.72 -9.92
C GLU A 60 -18.59 3.93 -8.59
N PRO A 61 -19.72 3.62 -7.92
CA PRO A 61 -19.74 3.06 -6.57
C PRO A 61 -18.89 1.81 -6.37
N LEU A 62 -18.97 0.83 -7.29
CA LEU A 62 -18.18 -0.40 -7.16
C LEU A 62 -16.69 -0.14 -7.40
N PHE A 63 -16.34 0.76 -8.30
CA PHE A 63 -14.97 1.21 -8.49
C PHE A 63 -14.45 1.98 -7.26
N SER A 64 -15.24 2.89 -6.71
CA SER A 64 -14.92 3.62 -5.47
C SER A 64 -14.64 2.67 -4.32
N MET A 65 -15.53 1.70 -4.08
CA MET A 65 -15.37 0.68 -3.05
C MET A 65 -14.08 -0.13 -3.24
N ARG A 66 -13.75 -0.53 -4.47
CA ARG A 66 -12.52 -1.28 -4.77
C ARG A 66 -11.26 -0.46 -4.51
N VAL A 67 -11.26 0.82 -4.88
CA VAL A 67 -10.13 1.73 -4.63
C VAL A 67 -9.97 1.95 -3.13
N ASP A 68 -11.05 2.31 -2.43
CA ASP A 68 -11.06 2.55 -0.99
C ASP A 68 -10.54 1.35 -0.20
N ARG A 69 -11.06 0.16 -0.51
CA ARG A 69 -10.62 -1.10 0.09
C ARG A 69 -9.12 -1.34 -0.13
N THR A 70 -8.65 -1.15 -1.36
CA THR A 70 -7.24 -1.37 -1.70
C THR A 70 -6.32 -0.39 -0.96
N VAL A 71 -6.73 0.87 -0.83
CA VAL A 71 -6.02 1.88 -0.03
C VAL A 71 -5.95 1.45 1.43
N HIS A 72 -7.06 1.02 2.02
CA HIS A 72 -7.13 0.57 3.42
C HIS A 72 -6.27 -0.67 3.67
N GLU A 73 -6.37 -1.70 2.84
CA GLU A 73 -5.60 -2.94 2.99
C GLU A 73 -4.10 -2.69 2.82
N MET A 74 -3.70 -1.93 1.78
CA MET A 74 -2.29 -1.57 1.60
C MET A 74 -1.76 -0.71 2.74
N GLN A 75 -2.57 0.20 3.28
CA GLN A 75 -2.21 0.99 4.45
C GLN A 75 -2.01 0.11 5.70
N GLY A 76 -2.84 -0.92 5.87
CA GLY A 76 -2.71 -1.90 6.95
C GLY A 76 -1.42 -2.71 6.85
N ILE A 77 -1.09 -3.16 5.65
CA ILE A 77 0.18 -3.86 5.34
C ILE A 77 1.38 -2.98 5.68
N LEU A 78 1.38 -1.72 5.23
CA LEU A 78 2.47 -0.77 5.52
C LEU A 78 2.64 -0.51 7.02
N LYS A 79 1.54 -0.33 7.76
CA LYS A 79 1.58 -0.09 9.21
C LYS A 79 2.18 -1.29 9.94
N ARG A 80 1.75 -2.51 9.62
CA ARG A 80 2.30 -3.73 10.22
C ARG A 80 3.78 -3.89 9.86
N ALA A 81 4.16 -3.72 8.60
CA ALA A 81 5.56 -3.81 8.18
C ALA A 81 6.45 -2.74 8.86
N ALA A 82 5.98 -1.50 8.99
CA ALA A 82 6.70 -0.44 9.68
C ALA A 82 6.88 -0.72 11.17
N SER A 83 5.88 -1.32 11.82
CA SER A 83 5.92 -1.65 13.26
C SER A 83 6.95 -2.71 13.63
N LEU A 84 7.41 -3.52 12.66
CA LEU A 84 8.46 -4.52 12.86
C LEU A 84 9.87 -3.91 12.90
N ILE A 85 10.03 -2.62 12.60
CA ILE A 85 11.32 -1.95 12.52
C ILE A 85 11.60 -1.21 13.83
N PRO A 86 12.63 -1.60 14.60
CA PRO A 86 12.95 -0.94 15.88
C PRO A 86 13.21 0.56 15.70
N GLY A 87 12.69 1.37 16.62
CA GLY A 87 12.92 2.82 16.66
C GLY A 87 12.18 3.64 15.59
N ARG A 88 11.42 3.01 14.69
CA ARG A 88 10.60 3.73 13.71
C ARG A 88 9.30 4.23 14.34
N SER A 89 9.10 5.54 14.31
CA SER A 89 7.89 6.22 14.81
C SER A 89 6.88 6.60 13.72
N SER A 90 7.25 6.47 12.43
CA SER A 90 6.44 6.92 11.31
C SER A 90 6.24 5.83 10.25
N CYS A 91 5.08 5.87 9.60
CA CYS A 91 4.70 5.00 8.50
C CYS A 91 4.28 5.87 7.31
N PHE A 92 4.57 5.42 6.09
CA PHE A 92 4.05 6.06 4.89
C PHE A 92 2.51 5.99 4.90
N THR A 93 1.88 7.13 4.60
CA THR A 93 0.43 7.26 4.53
C THR A 93 -0.01 7.50 3.09
N ILE A 94 -0.87 6.61 2.59
CA ILE A 94 -1.34 6.64 1.19
C ILE A 94 -2.23 7.87 0.96
N ASP A 95 -3.26 8.04 1.78
CA ASP A 95 -4.13 9.21 1.74
C ASP A 95 -4.21 9.87 3.13
N PRO A 96 -3.33 10.83 3.42
CA PRO A 96 -3.35 11.52 4.71
C PRO A 96 -4.66 12.31 4.84
N TYR A 97 -5.35 12.12 5.97
CA TYR A 97 -6.62 12.77 6.29
C TYR A 97 -7.76 12.52 5.28
N ASP A 98 -7.72 11.41 4.52
CA ASP A 98 -8.77 11.02 3.55
C ASP A 98 -9.03 12.10 2.48
N THR A 99 -8.02 12.93 2.19
CA THR A 99 -8.16 14.12 1.34
C THR A 99 -8.47 13.78 -0.11
N LEU A 100 -7.75 12.80 -0.67
CA LEU A 100 -7.89 12.43 -2.07
C LEU A 100 -9.12 11.55 -2.28
N MET A 101 -9.36 10.59 -1.40
CA MET A 101 -10.54 9.73 -1.45
C MET A 101 -11.83 10.52 -1.25
N ASN A 102 -11.84 11.54 -0.39
CA ASN A 102 -13.00 12.41 -0.23
C ASN A 102 -13.36 13.14 -1.54
N VAL A 103 -12.37 13.69 -2.25
CA VAL A 103 -12.58 14.30 -3.58
C VAL A 103 -13.12 13.27 -4.58
N LEU A 104 -12.58 12.04 -4.57
CA LEU A 104 -13.04 10.98 -5.47
C LEU A 104 -14.48 10.51 -5.18
N ARG A 105 -14.95 10.64 -3.94
CA ARG A 105 -16.36 10.39 -3.56
C ARG A 105 -17.28 11.54 -3.99
N GLY A 106 -16.74 12.73 -4.20
CA GLY A 106 -17.49 13.90 -4.61
C GLY A 106 -16.61 15.09 -5.00
N ALA A 107 -16.54 15.40 -6.28
CA ALA A 107 -15.83 16.55 -6.84
C ALA A 107 -16.80 17.55 -7.50
N GLY A 108 -16.44 18.83 -7.47
CA GLY A 108 -17.20 19.88 -8.15
C GLY A 108 -17.01 19.87 -9.66
N ASP A 109 -15.80 19.50 -10.10
CA ASP A 109 -15.40 19.40 -11.49
C ASP A 109 -14.53 18.15 -11.77
N LEU A 110 -14.33 17.85 -13.06
CA LEU A 110 -13.57 16.68 -13.49
C LEU A 110 -12.06 16.85 -13.30
N ASP A 111 -11.54 18.08 -13.32
CA ASP A 111 -10.11 18.33 -13.19
C ASP A 111 -9.66 18.03 -11.76
N GLU A 112 -10.44 18.49 -10.77
CA GLU A 112 -10.28 18.16 -9.36
C GLU A 112 -10.29 16.63 -9.13
N MET A 113 -11.25 15.94 -9.73
CA MET A 113 -11.37 14.48 -9.65
C MET A 113 -10.17 13.76 -10.28
N ASN A 114 -9.70 14.23 -11.44
CA ASN A 114 -8.54 13.66 -12.13
C ASN A 114 -7.24 13.89 -11.36
N VAL A 115 -7.06 15.07 -10.76
CA VAL A 115 -5.91 15.37 -9.90
C VAL A 115 -5.91 14.45 -8.68
N ALA A 116 -7.06 14.27 -8.03
CA ALA A 116 -7.18 13.36 -6.89
C ALA A 116 -6.86 11.91 -7.29
N TRP A 117 -7.35 11.45 -8.45
CA TRP A 117 -7.05 10.13 -8.98
C TRP A 117 -5.55 9.92 -9.21
N LEU A 118 -4.90 10.86 -9.89
CA LEU A 118 -3.45 10.83 -10.12
C LEU A 118 -2.68 10.82 -8.80
N GLY A 119 -3.16 11.58 -7.81
CA GLY A 119 -2.64 11.56 -6.44
C GLY A 119 -2.67 10.17 -5.83
N ILE A 120 -3.84 9.52 -5.81
CA ILE A 120 -4.01 8.15 -5.28
C ILE A 120 -3.15 7.15 -6.04
N ALA A 121 -3.21 7.15 -7.38
CA ALA A 121 -2.43 6.26 -8.22
C ALA A 121 -0.92 6.38 -7.93
N LYS A 122 -0.41 7.60 -7.76
CA LYS A 122 1.00 7.83 -7.42
C LYS A 122 1.34 7.39 -6.00
N ARG A 123 0.46 7.64 -5.03
CA ARG A 123 0.64 7.21 -3.63
C ARG A 123 0.66 5.69 -3.50
N LEU A 124 -0.18 5.00 -4.27
CA LEU A 124 -0.19 3.53 -4.39
C LEU A 124 1.12 3.00 -5.00
N GLU A 125 1.65 3.64 -6.04
CA GLU A 125 2.98 3.30 -6.59
C GLU A 125 4.08 3.45 -5.52
N LEU A 126 4.04 4.54 -4.74
CA LEU A 126 5.00 4.78 -3.67
C LEU A 126 4.85 3.77 -2.54
N ALA A 127 3.63 3.32 -2.24
CA ALA A 127 3.36 2.32 -1.21
C ALA A 127 4.14 1.03 -1.47
N HIS A 128 4.24 0.56 -2.73
CA HIS A 128 5.11 -0.56 -3.10
C HIS A 128 6.55 -0.36 -2.63
N LYS A 129 7.13 0.79 -3.02
CA LYS A 129 8.53 1.13 -2.73
C LYS A 129 8.78 1.23 -1.23
N TYR A 130 7.81 1.75 -0.47
CA TYR A 130 7.92 1.83 0.98
C TYR A 130 7.84 0.45 1.64
N LEU A 131 6.99 -0.46 1.15
CA LEU A 131 6.97 -1.83 1.65
C LEU A 131 8.31 -2.54 1.40
N ASP A 132 8.87 -2.42 0.20
CA ASP A 132 10.20 -2.98 -0.12
C ASP A 132 11.30 -2.37 0.76
N LYS A 133 11.22 -1.06 1.02
CA LYS A 133 12.13 -0.37 1.94
C LYS A 133 12.01 -0.91 3.36
N TYR A 134 10.80 -1.19 3.83
CA TYR A 134 10.57 -1.72 5.17
C TYR A 134 11.11 -3.14 5.32
N GLU A 135 10.87 -3.96 4.31
CA GLU A 135 11.44 -5.31 4.21
C GLU A 135 12.97 -5.29 4.23
N ALA A 136 13.60 -4.39 3.46
CA ALA A 136 15.06 -4.24 3.44
C ALA A 136 15.63 -3.84 4.80
N TYR A 137 15.04 -2.84 5.48
CA TYR A 137 15.47 -2.46 6.83
C TYR A 137 15.29 -3.58 7.85
N PHE A 138 14.21 -4.35 7.74
CA PHE A 138 13.99 -5.48 8.62
C PHE A 138 15.09 -6.54 8.46
N LYS A 139 15.47 -6.88 7.21
CA LYS A 139 16.53 -7.86 6.93
C LYS A 139 17.88 -7.45 7.50
N ILE A 140 18.30 -6.20 7.30
CA ILE A 140 19.56 -5.67 7.84
C ILE A 140 19.59 -5.81 9.37
N ASN A 141 18.53 -5.38 10.06
CA ASN A 141 18.46 -5.45 11.52
C ASN A 141 18.25 -6.89 12.07
N ASP A 142 17.74 -7.83 11.27
CA ASP A 142 17.61 -9.25 11.64
C ASP A 142 18.95 -9.98 11.54
N GLU A 143 19.77 -9.64 10.54
CA GLU A 143 21.10 -10.22 10.33
C GLU A 143 22.08 -9.80 11.43
N ASP A 144 22.06 -8.53 11.85
CA ASP A 144 22.87 -8.04 12.99
C ASP A 144 22.52 -8.72 14.33
N LYS A 145 21.31 -9.29 14.45
CA LYS A 145 20.84 -10.00 15.64
C LYS A 145 21.12 -11.50 15.63
N ARG A 146 21.51 -12.08 14.49
CA ARG A 146 21.93 -13.48 14.47
C ARG A 146 23.31 -13.55 15.12
N PRO A 147 23.50 -14.31 16.21
CA PRO A 147 24.85 -14.57 16.67
C PRO A 147 25.59 -15.21 15.49
N THR A 148 26.68 -14.59 15.04
CA THR A 148 27.69 -15.28 14.23
C THR A 148 28.03 -16.53 15.02
N SER A 149 27.54 -17.68 14.58
CA SER A 149 27.87 -18.95 15.22
C SER A 149 29.39 -19.00 15.28
N LEU A 150 29.94 -18.97 16.49
CA LEU A 150 31.36 -19.21 16.72
C LEU A 150 31.67 -20.51 15.99
N VAL A 151 32.51 -20.43 14.96
CA VAL A 151 33.23 -21.61 14.50
C VAL A 151 33.96 -22.12 15.73
N SER A 152 33.46 -23.21 16.29
CA SER A 152 34.16 -23.96 17.32
C SER A 152 35.38 -24.57 16.66
N THR A 153 36.48 -23.83 16.62
CA THR A 153 37.78 -24.42 16.37
C THR A 153 38.08 -25.25 17.61
N ASP A 154 37.69 -26.52 17.58
CA ASP A 154 38.17 -27.51 18.53
C ASP A 154 39.71 -27.57 18.39
N PRO A 155 40.48 -27.17 19.41
CA PRO A 155 41.94 -27.19 19.33
C PRO A 155 42.51 -28.62 19.31
N GLY A 156 41.69 -29.66 19.47
CA GLY A 156 42.14 -31.05 19.59
C GLY A 156 42.42 -31.80 18.28
N ILE A 157 42.29 -31.18 17.10
CA ILE A 157 42.47 -31.87 15.80
C ILE A 157 43.89 -31.72 15.23
N TYR A 158 44.76 -30.91 15.86
CA TYR A 158 46.17 -30.79 15.50
C TYR A 158 47.11 -31.42 16.52
N ASP A 159 46.86 -32.67 16.88
CA ASP A 159 47.91 -33.55 17.40
C ASP A 159 47.50 -34.99 17.14
N ASN A 160 47.99 -35.55 16.03
CA ASN A 160 48.71 -36.81 16.07
C ASN A 160 49.38 -37.06 14.72
N PHE A 161 50.70 -37.23 14.82
CA PHE A 161 51.61 -37.81 13.85
C PHE A 161 51.22 -39.24 13.47
#